data_AF-A0A940PEV8-F1
#
_entry.id   AF-A0A940PEV8-F1
#
_cell.length_a   1.000
_cell.length_b   1.000
_cell.length_c   1.000
_cell.angle_alpha   90.00
_cell.angle_beta   90.00
_cell.angle_gamma   90.00
#
_symmetry.space_group_name_H-M   'P 1'
#
loop_
_entity.id
_entity.type
_entity.pdbx_description
1 polymer ?
#
loop_
_entity_poly.entity_id
_entity_poly.type
_entity_poly.pdbx_seq_one_letter_code
_entity_poly.pdbx_strand_id
1 'polypeptide(L)'
;MDFLVKLAEGFIGIFNAGGENLMGLVTGILPTLIVLLTFVNALVAMIGEERVTNFARMCTKNIILRYSIFPLLSVFFLTNPMCYSFGRFLDEKQKPAFYDSAVSLVHPITGLFPHANAGELFVWTGISSGLTTLGLSIMPLAVRYFIVGMIVILIKGIVTEMLTKAMWKKSDATATNQ
;
A
#
# COMPACT_ATOMS: atom_id res chain seq x y z
N MET A 1 -45.65 3.37 14.90
CA MET A 1 -45.52 2.25 13.94
C MET A 1 -44.76 2.72 12.71
N ASP A 2 -45.24 3.71 11.96
CA ASP A 2 -44.61 4.16 10.70
C ASP A 2 -43.16 4.65 10.81
N PHE A 3 -42.79 5.31 11.93
CA PHE A 3 -41.41 5.70 12.19
C PHE A 3 -40.48 4.49 12.35
N LEU A 4 -40.91 3.47 13.10
CA LEU A 4 -40.14 2.24 13.31
C LEU A 4 -40.04 1.41 12.03
N VAL A 5 -41.09 1.41 11.20
CA VAL A 5 -41.09 0.75 9.88
C VAL A 5 -40.12 1.45 8.93
N LYS A 6 -40.16 2.78 8.81
CA LYS A 6 -39.20 3.54 8.00
C LYS A 6 -37.75 3.37 8.46
N LEU A 7 -37.53 3.26 9.77
CA LEU A 7 -36.20 3.05 10.33
C LEU A 7 -35.69 1.63 9.99
N ALA A 8 -36.55 0.61 10.08
CA ALA A 8 -36.21 -0.75 9.68
C ALA A 8 -35.98 -0.88 8.16
N GLU A 9 -36.80 -0.24 7.33
CA GLU A 9 -36.63 -0.19 5.87
C GLU A 9 -35.35 0.54 5.47
N GLY A 10 -35.04 1.67 6.11
CA GLY A 10 -33.78 2.40 5.92
C GLY A 10 -32.57 1.57 6.36
N PHE A 11 -32.68 0.86 7.48
CA PHE A 11 -31.63 -0.04 7.96
C PHE A 11 -31.35 -1.15 6.96
N ILE A 12 -32.38 -1.89 6.51
CA ILE A 12 -32.22 -2.95 5.49
C ILE A 12 -31.76 -2.38 4.15
N GLY A 13 -32.22 -1.19 3.77
CA GLY A 13 -31.80 -0.50 2.55
C GLY A 13 -30.28 -0.25 2.49
N ILE A 14 -29.65 0.08 3.62
CA ILE A 14 -28.19 0.23 3.69
C ILE A 14 -27.48 -1.10 3.40
N PHE A 15 -27.96 -2.21 3.96
CA PHE A 15 -27.37 -3.52 3.69
C PHE A 15 -27.59 -3.98 2.26
N ASN A 16 -28.77 -3.72 1.68
CA ASN A 16 -29.04 -4.01 0.28
C ASN A 16 -28.13 -3.22 -0.66
N ALA A 17 -27.97 -1.91 -0.43
CA ALA A 17 -27.05 -1.07 -1.19
C ALA A 17 -25.58 -1.52 -1.03
N GLY A 18 -25.19 -1.95 0.17
CA GLY A 18 -23.88 -2.56 0.43
C GLY A 18 -23.68 -3.86 -0.36
N GLY A 19 -24.70 -4.71 -0.40
CA GLY A 19 -24.71 -5.97 -1.15
C GLY A 19 -24.63 -5.76 -2.67
N GLU A 20 -25.37 -4.79 -3.22
CA GLU A 20 -25.28 -4.40 -4.63
C GLU A 20 -23.88 -3.88 -4.99
N ASN A 21 -23.28 -3.03 -4.14
CA ASN A 21 -21.91 -2.57 -4.33
C ASN A 21 -20.91 -3.73 -4.32
N LEU A 22 -21.02 -4.65 -3.34
CA LEU A 22 -20.17 -5.83 -3.29
C LEU A 22 -20.31 -6.67 -4.55
N MET A 23 -21.55 -6.90 -5.03
CA MET A 23 -21.74 -7.64 -6.27
C MET A 23 -21.20 -6.90 -7.50
N GLY A 24 -21.30 -5.57 -7.53
CA GLY A 24 -20.65 -4.75 -8.55
C GLY A 24 -19.12 -4.93 -8.56
N LEU A 25 -18.49 -5.05 -7.39
CA LEU A 25 -17.06 -5.34 -7.28
C LEU A 25 -16.73 -6.76 -7.75
N VAL A 26 -17.50 -7.76 -7.32
CA VAL A 26 -17.32 -9.19 -7.68
C VAL A 26 -17.49 -9.44 -9.17
N THR A 27 -18.44 -8.78 -9.82
CA THR A 27 -18.66 -8.88 -11.28
C THR A 27 -17.81 -7.92 -12.09
N GLY A 28 -17.31 -6.86 -11.47
CA GLY A 28 -16.50 -5.82 -12.10
C GLY A 28 -14.99 -6.09 -11.99
N ILE A 29 -14.34 -5.41 -11.05
CA ILE A 29 -12.88 -5.36 -11.01
C ILE A 29 -12.24 -6.61 -10.39
N LEU A 30 -12.90 -7.28 -9.43
CA LEU A 30 -12.28 -8.37 -8.66
C LEU A 30 -11.73 -9.53 -9.51
N PRO A 31 -12.42 -10.05 -10.55
CA PRO A 31 -11.89 -11.13 -11.38
C PRO A 31 -10.57 -10.75 -12.05
N THR A 32 -10.48 -9.53 -12.58
CA THR A 32 -9.25 -8.99 -13.18
C THR A 32 -8.11 -8.94 -12.17
N LEU A 33 -8.40 -8.58 -10.92
CA LEU A 33 -7.41 -8.52 -9.85
C LEU A 33 -6.89 -9.90 -9.45
N ILE A 34 -7.77 -10.91 -9.42
CA ILE A 34 -7.36 -12.30 -9.12
C ILE A 34 -6.43 -12.83 -10.21
N VAL A 35 -6.71 -12.53 -11.49
CA VAL A 35 -5.82 -12.90 -12.60
C VAL A 35 -4.48 -12.17 -12.50
N LEU A 36 -4.50 -10.86 -12.23
CA LEU A 36 -3.30 -10.07 -12.05
C LEU A 36 -2.44 -10.57 -10.87
N LEU A 37 -3.07 -10.88 -9.74
CA LEU A 37 -2.47 -11.52 -8.56
C LEU A 37 -1.74 -12.81 -8.93
N THR A 38 -2.45 -13.70 -9.64
CA THR A 38 -1.92 -14.99 -10.06
C THR A 38 -0.73 -14.80 -11.00
N PHE A 39 -0.83 -13.85 -11.93
CA PHE A 39 0.24 -13.52 -12.86
C PHE A 39 1.48 -12.96 -12.17
N VAL A 40 1.32 -11.98 -11.27
CA VAL A 40 2.44 -11.40 -10.51
C VAL A 40 3.09 -12.45 -9.62
N ASN A 41 2.31 -13.29 -8.93
CA ASN A 41 2.85 -14.38 -8.12
C ASN A 41 3.61 -15.41 -8.97
N ALA A 42 3.11 -15.74 -10.16
CA ALA A 42 3.80 -16.61 -11.09
C ALA A 42 5.12 -15.98 -11.59
N LEU A 43 5.13 -14.68 -11.89
CA LEU A 43 6.36 -13.95 -12.25
C LEU A 43 7.40 -14.00 -11.13
N VAL A 44 6.98 -13.77 -9.88
CA VAL A 44 7.87 -13.85 -8.71
C VAL A 44 8.45 -15.25 -8.56
N ALA A 45 7.59 -16.28 -8.66
CA ALA A 45 8.02 -17.67 -8.59
C ALA A 45 9.01 -18.02 -9.71
N MET A 46 8.80 -17.52 -10.92
CA MET A 46 9.72 -17.72 -12.06
C MET A 46 11.04 -16.98 -11.92
N ILE A 47 11.04 -15.75 -11.39
CA ILE A 47 12.27 -14.98 -11.14
C ILE A 47 13.08 -15.61 -10.00
N GLY A 48 12.38 -16.20 -9.02
CA GLY A 48 12.95 -16.74 -7.79
C GLY A 48 13.04 -15.67 -6.71
N GLU A 49 12.49 -15.97 -5.53
CA GLU A 49 12.46 -15.05 -4.38
C GLU A 49 13.86 -14.56 -4.00
N GLU A 50 14.87 -15.40 -4.14
CA GLU A 50 16.26 -15.07 -3.84
C GLU A 50 16.82 -13.98 -4.77
N ARG A 51 16.46 -14.00 -6.06
CA ARG A 51 16.90 -12.99 -7.03
C ARG A 51 16.21 -11.65 -6.78
N VAL A 52 14.90 -11.67 -6.51
CA VAL A 52 14.15 -10.47 -6.12
C VAL A 52 14.74 -9.87 -4.84
N THR A 53 15.03 -10.73 -3.86
CA THR A 53 15.66 -10.35 -2.59
C THR A 53 17.05 -9.73 -2.78
N ASN A 54 17.91 -10.36 -3.60
CA ASN A 54 19.25 -9.86 -3.88
C ASN A 54 19.24 -8.54 -4.65
N PHE A 55 18.32 -8.38 -5.61
CA PHE A 55 18.11 -7.12 -6.32
C PHE A 55 17.63 -6.02 -5.35
N ALA A 56 16.69 -6.35 -4.47
CA ALA A 56 16.20 -5.45 -3.45
C ALA A 56 17.33 -5.02 -2.49
N ARG A 57 18.20 -5.95 -2.07
CA ARG A 57 19.40 -5.65 -1.27
C ARG A 57 20.38 -4.72 -2.00
N MET A 58 20.47 -4.76 -3.33
CA MET A 58 21.29 -3.82 -4.09
C MET A 58 20.70 -2.40 -4.06
N CYS A 59 19.38 -2.27 -4.09
CA CYS A 59 18.68 -0.99 -4.01
C CYS A 59 18.85 -0.29 -2.64
N THR A 60 19.26 -0.98 -1.58
CA THR A 60 19.45 -0.36 -0.26
C THR A 60 20.69 0.52 -0.16
N LYS A 61 21.62 0.47 -1.14
CA LYS A 61 22.88 1.23 -1.11
C LYS A 61 22.70 2.72 -1.40
N ASN A 62 21.67 3.11 -2.14
CA ASN A 62 21.38 4.51 -2.48
C ASN A 62 20.10 4.95 -1.77
N ILE A 63 20.14 6.09 -1.07
CA ILE A 63 18.97 6.66 -0.35
C ILE A 63 17.74 6.77 -1.24
N ILE A 64 17.89 7.19 -2.50
CA ILE A 64 16.76 7.35 -3.42
C ILE A 64 16.14 5.98 -3.70
N LEU A 65 16.97 5.00 -4.06
CA LEU A 65 16.52 3.63 -4.36
C LEU A 65 15.92 2.95 -3.12
N ARG A 66 16.48 3.21 -1.94
CA ARG A 66 16.05 2.64 -0.65
C ARG A 66 14.66 3.09 -0.22
N TYR A 67 14.25 4.31 -0.57
CA TYR A 67 12.95 4.86 -0.14
C TYR A 67 11.93 5.08 -1.27
N SER A 68 12.29 4.73 -2.50
CA SER A 68 11.37 4.73 -3.65
C SER A 68 11.20 3.32 -4.23
N ILE A 69 12.25 2.79 -4.87
CA ILE A 69 12.19 1.50 -5.59
C ILE A 69 12.08 0.31 -4.63
N PHE A 70 12.85 0.31 -3.54
CA PHE A 70 12.84 -0.81 -2.60
C PHE A 70 11.48 -1.02 -1.92
N PRO A 71 10.79 0.02 -1.40
CA PRO A 71 9.41 -0.11 -0.91
C PRO A 71 8.43 -0.50 -2.02
N LEU A 72 8.59 0.05 -3.24
CA LEU A 72 7.75 -0.30 -4.38
C LEU A 72 7.80 -1.78 -4.71
N LEU A 73 9.00 -2.35 -4.83
CA LEU A 73 9.17 -3.77 -5.09
C LEU A 73 8.61 -4.61 -3.94
N SER A 74 8.87 -4.21 -2.69
CA SER A 74 8.35 -4.93 -1.53
C SER A 74 6.82 -4.97 -1.52
N VAL A 75 6.17 -3.82 -1.67
CA VAL A 75 4.71 -3.70 -1.64
C VAL A 75 4.07 -4.38 -2.84
N PHE A 76 4.67 -4.25 -4.03
CA PHE A 76 4.13 -4.84 -5.25
C PHE A 76 4.18 -6.37 -5.25
N PHE A 77 5.23 -6.97 -4.68
CA PHE A 77 5.41 -8.43 -4.70
C PHE A 77 4.90 -9.15 -3.46
N LEU A 78 5.09 -8.57 -2.26
CA LEU A 78 4.69 -9.23 -1.02
C LEU A 78 3.34 -8.77 -0.47
N THR A 79 2.81 -7.65 -0.95
CA THR A 79 1.55 -7.05 -0.48
C THR A 79 1.55 -6.70 1.02
N ASN A 80 0.56 -5.94 1.48
CA ASN A 80 0.32 -5.73 2.90
C ASN A 80 -0.20 -7.05 3.54
N PRO A 81 0.27 -7.49 4.72
CA PRO A 81 1.35 -6.95 5.57
C PRO A 81 2.74 -7.54 5.33
N MET A 82 2.88 -8.51 4.43
CA MET A 82 4.16 -9.23 4.27
C MET A 82 5.29 -8.36 3.71
N CYS A 83 4.97 -7.24 3.04
CA CYS A 83 5.95 -6.27 2.54
C CYS A 83 6.86 -5.67 3.63
N TYR A 84 6.45 -5.66 4.89
CA TYR A 84 7.29 -5.17 5.99
C TYR A 84 8.47 -6.09 6.29
N SER A 85 8.39 -7.37 5.91
CA SER A 85 9.47 -8.36 6.14
C SER A 85 10.77 -8.02 5.41
N PHE A 86 10.71 -7.22 4.34
CA PHE A 86 11.91 -6.73 3.63
C PHE A 86 12.77 -5.80 4.49
N GLY A 87 12.24 -5.27 5.59
CA GLY A 87 13.02 -4.52 6.57
C GLY A 87 14.18 -5.32 7.16
N ARG A 88 14.15 -6.66 7.10
CA ARG A 88 15.26 -7.53 7.53
C ARG A 88 16.55 -7.34 6.72
N PHE A 89 16.46 -6.76 5.52
CA PHE A 89 17.61 -6.52 4.63
C PHE A 89 18.25 -5.14 4.81
N LEU A 90 17.74 -4.34 5.74
CA LEU A 90 18.22 -2.99 6.05
C LEU A 90 18.92 -2.95 7.40
N ASP A 91 19.83 -1.98 7.55
CA ASP A 91 20.44 -1.70 8.84
C ASP A 91 19.38 -1.23 9.84
N GLU A 92 19.61 -1.47 11.14
CA GLU A 92 18.62 -1.18 12.19
C GLU A 92 18.11 0.26 12.17
N LYS A 93 19.03 1.22 11.92
CA LYS A 93 18.71 2.66 11.87
C LYS A 93 17.86 3.06 10.65
N GLN A 94 17.74 2.19 9.64
CA GLN A 94 17.04 2.45 8.39
C GLN A 94 15.64 1.79 8.36
N LYS A 95 15.40 0.79 9.22
CA LYS A 95 14.12 0.06 9.29
C LYS A 95 12.92 0.96 9.57
N PRO A 96 12.96 1.96 10.49
CA PRO A 96 11.82 2.84 10.73
C PRO A 96 11.44 3.66 9.48
N ALA A 97 12.45 4.17 8.77
CA ALA A 97 12.25 4.92 7.54
C ALA A 97 11.68 4.05 6.40
N PHE A 98 12.16 2.81 6.28
CA PHE A 98 11.60 1.86 5.33
C PHE A 98 10.15 1.51 5.65
N TYR A 99 9.84 1.24 6.91
CA TYR A 99 8.48 0.95 7.34
C TYR A 99 7.56 2.11 6.99
N ASP A 100 7.96 3.35 7.28
CA ASP A 100 7.19 4.55 6.96
C ASP A 100 6.98 4.74 5.45
N SER A 101 8.01 4.50 4.62
CA SER A 101 7.85 4.52 3.16
C SER A 101 6.93 3.39 2.66
N ALA A 102 7.07 2.16 3.16
CA ALA A 102 6.28 1.02 2.72
C ALA A 102 4.79 1.16 3.11
N VAL A 103 4.50 1.48 4.37
CA VAL A 103 3.11 1.68 4.85
C VAL A 103 2.44 2.88 4.17
N SER A 104 3.22 3.90 3.79
CA SER A 104 2.67 5.02 3.02
C SER A 104 2.37 4.62 1.57
N LEU A 105 3.10 3.65 1.00
CA LEU A 105 2.92 3.22 -0.39
C LEU A 105 1.75 2.26 -0.60
N VAL A 106 1.34 1.50 0.42
CA VAL A 106 0.25 0.51 0.27
C VAL A 106 -1.11 1.13 -0.09
N HIS A 107 -1.28 2.46 -0.01
CA HIS A 107 -2.52 3.13 -0.42
C HIS A 107 -2.45 3.71 -1.84
N PRO A 108 -1.42 4.51 -2.21
CA PRO A 108 -1.35 5.11 -3.53
C PRO A 108 -1.12 4.10 -4.67
N ILE A 109 -0.49 2.97 -4.37
CA ILE A 109 -0.27 1.89 -5.35
C ILE A 109 -1.56 1.11 -5.67
N THR A 110 -2.50 1.05 -4.72
CA THR A 110 -3.70 0.20 -4.77
C THR A 110 -4.65 0.61 -5.88
N GLY A 111 -4.64 1.88 -6.31
CA GLY A 111 -5.45 2.30 -7.45
C GLY A 111 -5.01 1.68 -8.78
N LEU A 112 -3.73 1.38 -8.94
CA LEU A 112 -3.18 0.72 -10.13
C LEU A 112 -3.04 -0.80 -9.93
N PHE A 113 -2.69 -1.19 -8.71
CA PHE A 113 -2.38 -2.57 -8.33
C PHE A 113 -3.15 -2.93 -7.06
N PRO A 114 -4.48 -3.17 -7.14
CA PRO A 114 -5.31 -3.47 -5.98
C PRO A 114 -4.84 -4.65 -5.12
N HIS A 115 -4.07 -5.56 -5.71
CA HIS A 115 -3.51 -6.70 -5.02
C HIS A 115 -2.51 -6.34 -3.93
N ALA A 116 -1.81 -5.22 -4.09
CA ALA A 116 -0.80 -4.75 -3.16
C ALA A 116 -1.37 -4.49 -1.75
N ASN A 117 -2.66 -4.16 -1.66
CA ASN A 117 -3.35 -3.94 -0.39
C ASN A 117 -4.83 -4.33 -0.47
N ALA A 118 -5.09 -5.60 -0.82
CA ALA A 118 -6.44 -6.10 -1.02
C ALA A 118 -7.35 -5.92 0.22
N GLY A 119 -6.79 -6.01 1.43
CA GLY A 119 -7.53 -5.83 2.69
C GLY A 119 -8.09 -4.43 2.90
N GLU A 120 -7.52 -3.41 2.27
CA GLU A 120 -7.95 -2.02 2.36
C GLU A 120 -8.45 -1.47 1.02
N LEU A 121 -8.81 -2.37 0.08
CA LEU A 121 -9.32 -1.98 -1.23
C LEU A 121 -10.55 -1.07 -1.14
N PHE A 122 -11.36 -1.22 -0.08
CA PHE A 122 -12.53 -0.39 0.19
C PHE A 122 -12.20 1.12 0.27
N VAL A 123 -10.98 1.47 0.69
CA VAL A 123 -10.52 2.87 0.75
C VAL A 123 -10.40 3.45 -0.65
N TRP A 124 -9.76 2.72 -1.57
CA TRP A 124 -9.65 3.14 -2.96
C TRP A 124 -11.02 3.20 -3.64
N THR A 125 -11.84 2.15 -3.48
CA THR A 125 -13.17 2.12 -4.11
C THR A 125 -14.08 3.22 -3.58
N GLY A 126 -13.96 3.57 -2.30
CA GLY A 126 -14.67 4.70 -1.69
C GLY A 126 -14.30 6.03 -2.35
N ILE A 127 -13.01 6.28 -2.59
CA ILE A 127 -12.53 7.49 -3.27
C ILE A 127 -12.94 7.51 -4.75
N SER A 128 -12.82 6.37 -5.45
CA SER A 128 -13.10 6.31 -6.89
C SER A 128 -14.59 6.24 -7.22
N SER A 129 -15.46 5.93 -6.26
CA SER A 129 -16.91 5.78 -6.41
C SER A 129 -17.57 6.98 -7.14
N GLY A 130 -17.15 8.20 -6.83
CA GLY A 130 -17.67 9.41 -7.47
C GLY A 130 -17.38 9.45 -8.98
N LEU A 131 -16.20 9.01 -9.40
CA LEU A 131 -15.84 8.93 -10.83
C LEU A 131 -16.62 7.81 -11.53
N THR A 132 -16.75 6.65 -10.88
CA THR A 132 -17.51 5.51 -11.42
C THR A 132 -18.98 5.89 -11.63
N THR A 133 -19.59 6.63 -10.70
CA THR A 133 -20.98 7.10 -10.82
C THR A 133 -21.18 8.04 -12.01
N LEU A 134 -20.17 8.86 -12.32
CA LEU A 134 -20.16 9.75 -13.48
C LEU A 134 -19.82 9.04 -14.80
N GLY A 135 -19.55 7.73 -14.78
CA GLY A 135 -19.10 6.98 -15.95
C GLY A 135 -17.70 7.36 -16.43
N LEU A 136 -16.89 8.00 -15.59
CA LEU A 136 -15.54 8.45 -15.92
C LEU A 136 -14.51 7.36 -15.59
N SER A 137 -13.41 7.35 -16.35
CA SER A 137 -12.29 6.46 -16.06
C SER A 137 -11.63 6.83 -14.72
N ILE A 138 -11.37 5.82 -13.89
CA ILE A 138 -10.63 5.95 -12.64
C ILE A 138 -9.11 5.98 -12.83
N MET A 139 -8.62 5.65 -14.03
CA MET A 139 -7.19 5.52 -14.32
C MET A 139 -6.40 6.82 -14.16
N PRO A 140 -6.89 8.00 -14.60
CA PRO A 140 -6.17 9.26 -14.37
C PRO A 140 -5.97 9.56 -12.88
N LEU A 141 -6.94 9.21 -12.03
CA LEU A 141 -6.82 9.36 -10.59
C LEU A 141 -5.78 8.39 -10.02
N ALA A 142 -5.83 7.11 -10.44
CA ALA A 142 -4.91 6.07 -9.99
C ALA A 142 -3.45 6.41 -10.33
N VAL A 143 -3.19 6.90 -11.55
CA VAL A 143 -1.85 7.31 -11.99
C VAL A 143 -1.35 8.52 -11.18
N ARG A 144 -2.21 9.52 -10.93
CA ARG A 144 -1.84 10.69 -10.12
C ARG A 144 -1.51 10.28 -8.68
N TYR A 145 -2.32 9.42 -8.08
CA TYR A 145 -2.07 8.91 -6.74
C TYR A 145 -0.74 8.16 -6.69
N PHE A 146 -0.47 7.29 -7.65
CA PHE A 146 0.80 6.56 -7.72
C PHE A 146 2.01 7.51 -7.82
N ILE A 147 1.98 8.48 -8.73
CA ILE A 147 3.10 9.42 -8.93
C ILE A 147 3.34 10.25 -7.67
N VAL A 148 2.28 10.84 -7.10
CA VAL A 148 2.38 11.62 -5.86
C VAL A 148 2.84 10.73 -4.70
N GLY A 149 2.32 9.51 -4.61
CA GLY A 149 2.72 8.52 -3.63
C GLY A 149 4.22 8.23 -3.68
N MET A 150 4.77 7.97 -4.87
CA MET A 150 6.21 7.72 -5.07
C MET A 150 7.07 8.91 -4.61
N ILE A 151 6.62 10.15 -4.83
CA ILE A 151 7.33 11.34 -4.36
C ILE A 151 7.24 11.46 -2.83
N VAL A 152 6.04 11.28 -2.27
CA VAL A 152 5.80 11.39 -0.83
C VAL A 152 6.58 10.35 -0.05
N ILE A 153 6.61 9.09 -0.48
CA ILE A 153 7.34 8.03 0.23
C ILE A 153 8.86 8.26 0.25
N LEU A 154 9.40 8.90 -0.79
CA LEU A 154 10.81 9.25 -0.87
C LEU A 154 11.13 10.36 0.14
N ILE A 155 10.31 11.41 0.18
CA ILE A 155 10.45 12.51 1.16
C ILE A 155 10.34 11.94 2.57
N LYS A 156 9.29 11.15 2.83
CA LYS A 156 9.05 10.52 4.12
C LYS A 156 10.20 9.63 4.55
N GLY A 157 10.71 8.76 3.68
CA GLY A 157 11.84 7.90 4.00
C GLY A 157 13.10 8.68 4.37
N ILE A 158 13.43 9.74 3.63
CA ILE A 158 14.58 10.61 3.93
C ILE A 158 14.40 11.31 5.29
N VAL A 159 13.25 11.95 5.50
CA VAL A 159 12.95 12.69 6.73
C VAL A 159 12.95 11.75 7.94
N THR A 160 12.31 10.60 7.82
CA THR A 160 12.23 9.61 8.89
C THR A 160 13.60 9.02 9.22
N GLU A 161 14.49 8.78 8.23
CA GLU A 161 15.86 8.36 8.49
C GLU A 161 16.65 9.45 9.24
N MET A 162 16.50 10.72 8.85
CA MET A 162 17.14 11.85 9.53
C MET A 162 16.69 11.97 10.99
N LEU A 163 15.38 11.90 11.24
CA LEU A 163 14.81 11.94 12.58
C LEU A 163 15.28 10.76 13.43
N THR A 164 15.27 9.55 12.86
CA THR A 164 15.73 8.32 13.53
C THR A 164 17.20 8.44 13.95
N LYS A 165 18.07 8.93 13.06
CA LYS A 165 19.49 9.16 13.38
C LYS A 165 19.68 10.19 14.49
N ALA A 166 18.91 11.28 14.48
CA ALA A 166 18.98 12.31 15.51
C ALA A 166 18.54 11.78 16.89
N MET A 167 17.47 10.99 16.93
CA MET A 167 16.98 10.36 18.17
C MET A 167 17.99 9.35 18.72
N TRP A 168 18.58 8.51 17.85
CA TRP A 168 19.56 7.50 18.29
C TRP A 168 20.82 8.12 18.88
N LYS A 169 21.33 9.21 18.25
CA LYS A 169 22.49 9.95 18.77
C LYS A 169 22.24 10.48 20.18
N LYS A 170 21.00 10.87 20.49
CA LYS A 170 20.61 11.32 21.82
C LYS A 170 20.54 10.16 22.82
N SER A 171 20.04 9.00 22.41
CA SER A 171 20.02 7.79 23.25
C SER A 171 21.43 7.32 23.63
N ASP A 172 22.36 7.26 22.67
CA ASP A 172 23.75 6.86 22.93
C ASP A 172 24.44 7.85 23.89
N ALA A 173 24.21 9.15 23.70
CA ALA A 173 24.72 10.19 24.60
C ALA A 173 24.10 10.14 26.02
N THR A 174 22.88 9.62 26.17
CA THR A 174 22.22 9.48 27.48
C THR A 174 22.70 8.22 28.21
N ALA A 175 23.01 7.14 27.47
CA ALA A 175 23.56 5.90 28.02
C ALA A 175 25.04 5.99 28.45
N THR A 176 25.80 6.94 27.89
CA THR A 176 27.21 7.16 28.26
C THR A 176 27.36 8.11 29.48
N ASN A 177 26.28 8.77 29.90
CA ASN A 177 26.24 9.69 31.04
C ASN A 177 25.53 9.08 32.27
N GLN A 178 25.36 7.76 32.30
CA GLN A 178 24.95 6.96 33.45
C GLN A 178 26.08 6.00 33.82
#